data_AF-A0A3D3KQ29-F1
#
_entry.id   AF-A0A3D3KQ29-F1
#
_cell.length_a   1.000
_cell.length_b   1.000
_cell.length_c   1.000
_cell.angle_alpha   90.00
_cell.angle_beta   90.00
_cell.angle_gamma   90.00
#
_symmetry.space_group_name_H-M   'P 1'
#
loop_
_entity.id
_entity.type
_entity.pdbx_description
1 polymer ?
#
loop_
_entity_poly.entity_id
_entity_poly.type
_entity_poly.pdbx_seq_one_letter_code
_entity_poly.pdbx_strand_id
1 'polypeptide(L)' 'MPNPKRKHSVSRGRKRRTHDRLIPPNIPSFQRAQGAAGDLSKRFICPQCKHIKMSHTICHNCGYYNGRQVIAVERV' A
#
# COMPACT_ATOMS: atom_id res chain seq x y z
N MET A 1 27.02 0.48 -32.97
CA MET A 1 26.31 0.44 -31.68
C MET A 1 26.89 1.53 -30.76
N PRO A 2 26.08 2.38 -30.11
CA PRO A 2 26.59 3.41 -29.20
C PRO A 2 27.09 2.77 -27.89
N ASN A 3 28.33 3.06 -27.50
CA ASN A 3 28.95 2.55 -26.27
C ASN A 3 29.40 3.72 -25.38
N PRO A 4 29.16 3.69 -24.06
CA PRO A 4 29.72 4.69 -23.15
C PRO A 4 31.24 4.80 -23.29
N LYS A 5 31.75 5.97 -23.68
CA LYS A 5 33.19 6.21 -23.85
C LYS A 5 33.97 6.10 -22.54
N ARG A 6 33.32 6.39 -21.40
CA ARG A 6 33.91 6.40 -20.06
C ARG A 6 32.91 5.95 -19.01
N LYS A 7 33.42 5.37 -17.92
CA LYS A 7 32.65 5.09 -16.69
C LYS A 7 32.20 6.42 -16.06
N HIS A 8 30.93 6.54 -15.72
CA HIS A 8 30.43 7.69 -14.96
C HIS A 8 31.01 7.70 -13.54
N SER A 9 31.30 8.89 -13.01
CA SER A 9 31.77 9.02 -11.64
C SER A 9 30.69 8.60 -10.64
N VAL A 10 31.11 8.17 -9.45
CA VAL A 10 30.19 7.82 -8.36
C VAL A 10 29.27 9.00 -8.01
N SER A 11 29.80 10.23 -8.06
CA SER A 11 29.02 11.46 -7.87
C SER A 11 27.92 11.62 -8.93
N ARG A 12 28.20 11.40 -10.21
CA ARG A 12 27.18 11.42 -11.28
C ARG A 12 26.11 10.34 -11.08
N GLY A 13 26.53 9.13 -10.68
CA GLY A 13 25.59 8.05 -10.37
C GLY A 13 24.65 8.40 -9.21
N ARG A 14 25.19 8.97 -8.12
CA ARG A 14 24.39 9.40 -6.97
C ARG A 14 23.43 10.54 -7.32
N LYS A 15 23.88 11.55 -8.07
CA LYS A 15 23.02 12.65 -8.54
C LYS A 15 21.90 12.17 -9.46
N ARG A 16 22.14 11.14 -10.29
CA ARG A 16 21.09 10.55 -11.12
C ARG A 16 20.02 9.83 -10.27
N ARG A 17 20.43 9.18 -9.17
CA ARG A 17 19.55 8.40 -8.29
C ARG A 17 18.82 9.22 -7.21
N THR A 18 18.90 10.55 -7.22
CA THR A 18 18.24 11.40 -6.21
C THR A 18 16.73 11.32 -6.23
N HIS A 19 16.16 11.03 -7.40
CA HIS A 19 14.71 10.94 -7.58
C HIS A 19 14.19 9.50 -7.46
N ASP A 20 15.06 8.51 -7.28
CA ASP A 20 14.71 7.08 -7.18
C ASP A 20 14.24 6.70 -5.76
N ARG A 21 13.62 7.63 -5.02
CA ARG A 21 13.10 7.35 -3.67
C ARG A 21 11.78 6.59 -3.77
N LEU A 22 11.59 5.61 -2.89
CA LEU A 22 10.31 4.92 -2.78
C LEU A 22 9.26 5.86 -2.19
N ILE A 23 8.06 5.85 -2.76
CA ILE A 23 6.89 6.51 -2.20
C ILE A 23 6.19 5.49 -1.30
N PRO A 24 6.07 5.73 0.02
CA PRO A 24 5.39 4.80 0.90
C PRO A 24 3.90 4.71 0.52
N PRO A 25 3.28 3.53 0.61
CA PRO A 25 1.85 3.39 0.34
C PRO A 25 1.04 4.15 1.40
N ASN A 26 -0.09 4.73 0.98
CA ASN A 26 -1.03 5.37 1.89
C ASN A 26 -1.80 4.30 2.66
N ILE A 27 -1.18 3.77 3.72
CA ILE A 27 -1.77 2.80 4.65
C ILE A 27 -1.86 3.51 6.01
N PRO A 28 -3.03 3.59 6.65
CA PRO A 28 -3.14 4.21 7.96
C PRO A 28 -2.30 3.43 8.98
N SER A 29 -1.47 4.14 9.75
CA SER A 29 -0.79 3.59 10.91
C SER A 29 -1.81 3.29 12.02
N PHE A 30 -1.56 2.22 12.77
CA PHE A 30 -2.44 1.72 13.85
C PHE A 30 -2.85 2.82 14.86
N GLN A 31 -2.01 3.85 15.05
CA GLN A 31 -2.26 4.98 15.95
C GLN A 31 -3.23 6.05 15.40
N ARG A 32 -3.43 6.18 14.07
CA ARG A 32 -4.45 7.08 13.48
C ARG A 32 -5.79 6.40 13.22
N ALA A 33 -5.84 5.07 13.29
CA ALA A 33 -7.04 4.28 13.11
C ALA A 33 -8.00 4.35 14.32
N GLN A 34 -7.47 4.50 15.53
CA GLN A 34 -8.26 4.47 16.77
C GLN A 34 -9.06 5.76 17.05
N GLY A 35 -8.71 6.88 16.41
CA GLY A 35 -9.37 8.18 16.61
C GLY A 35 -10.38 8.60 15.54
N ALA A 36 -10.50 7.84 14.44
CA ALA A 36 -11.39 8.18 13.33
C ALA A 36 -12.62 7.26 13.32
N ALA A 37 -13.54 7.49 14.25
CA ALA A 37 -14.87 6.86 14.29
C ALA A 37 -15.79 7.38 13.16
N GLY A 38 -15.32 7.33 11.90
CA GLY A 38 -16.03 7.81 10.72
C GLY A 38 -15.72 7.00 9.46
N ASP A 39 -16.32 7.40 8.34
CA ASP A 39 -16.39 6.69 7.04
C ASP A 39 -15.03 6.37 6.41
N LEU A 40 -14.01 7.14 6.78
CA LEU A 40 -12.62 6.98 6.33
C LEU A 40 -11.97 5.69 6.85
N SER A 41 -12.45 5.16 7.99
CA SER A 41 -11.99 3.89 8.55
C SER A 41 -12.34 2.70 7.63
N LYS A 42 -13.53 2.69 7.02
CA LYS A 42 -14.05 1.58 6.20
C LYS A 42 -13.27 1.35 4.90
N ARG A 43 -12.54 2.37 4.42
CA ARG A 43 -11.70 2.30 3.21
C ARG A 43 -10.47 1.44 3.43
N PHE A 44 -9.80 1.61 4.57
CA PHE A 44 -8.54 0.94 4.87
C PHE A 44 -8.66 -0.15 5.92
N ILE A 45 -9.71 -0.14 6.74
CA ILE A 45 -9.96 -1.11 7.80
C ILE A 45 -11.21 -1.89 7.39
N CYS A 46 -11.09 -3.22 7.36
CA CYS A 46 -12.23 -4.06 7.05
C CYS A 46 -13.25 -4.01 8.21
N PRO A 47 -14.54 -3.71 7.96
CA PRO A 47 -15.55 -3.70 9.01
C PRO A 47 -15.83 -5.08 9.63
N GLN A 48 -15.49 -6.17 8.93
CA GLN A 48 -15.75 -7.53 9.39
C GLN A 48 -14.60 -8.08 10.25
N CYS A 49 -13.37 -8.09 9.73
CA CYS A 49 -12.21 -8.67 10.42
C CYS A 49 -11.24 -7.64 11.02
N LYS A 50 -11.49 -6.33 10.85
CA LYS A 50 -10.65 -5.22 11.35
C LYS A 50 -9.19 -5.23 10.86
N HIS A 51 -8.85 -6.08 9.90
CA HIS A 51 -7.56 -6.02 9.23
C HIS A 51 -7.47 -4.83 8.29
N ILE A 52 -6.23 -4.39 8.10
CA ILE A 52 -5.89 -3.41 7.09
C ILE A 52 -6.11 -4.04 5.71
N LYS A 53 -6.83 -3.33 4.85
CA LYS A 53 -7.05 -3.66 3.44
C LYS A 53 -6.69 -2.45 2.57
N MET A 54 -6.42 -2.70 1.29
CA MET A 54 -6.28 -1.62 0.33
C MET A 54 -7.64 -0.95 0.06
N SER A 55 -7.64 0.37 -0.13
CA SER A 55 -8.86 1.11 -0.49
C SER A 55 -9.45 0.59 -1.80
N HIS A 56 -10.79 0.54 -1.89
CA HIS A 56 -11.54 0.06 -3.06
C HIS A 56 -11.26 -1.39 -3.48
N THR A 57 -10.67 -2.21 -2.62
CA THR A 57 -10.44 -3.64 -2.87
C THR A 57 -11.20 -4.52 -1.87
N ILE A 58 -11.39 -5.78 -2.27
CA ILE A 58 -11.91 -6.85 -1.42
C ILE A 58 -10.88 -7.14 -0.32
N CYS A 59 -11.34 -7.40 0.91
CA CYS A 59 -10.42 -7.82 1.97
C CYS A 59 -9.90 -9.23 1.69
N HIS A 60 -8.59 -9.40 1.50
CA HIS A 60 -7.99 -10.72 1.25
C HIS A 60 -8.12 -11.70 2.43
N ASN A 61 -8.30 -11.20 3.67
CA ASN A 61 -8.43 -12.06 4.84
C ASN A 61 -9.84 -12.66 5.01
N CYS A 62 -10.89 -11.90 4.68
CA CYS A 62 -12.27 -12.36 4.92
C CYS A 62 -13.14 -12.45 3.65
N GLY A 63 -12.67 -11.97 2.50
CA GLY A 63 -13.41 -12.02 1.24
C GLY A 63 -14.60 -11.05 1.14
N TYR A 64 -14.78 -10.14 2.11
CA TYR A 64 -15.88 -9.18 2.12
C TYR A 64 -15.53 -7.87 1.40
N TYR A 65 -16.52 -7.33 0.68
CA TYR A 65 -16.52 -5.99 0.09
C TYR A 65 -17.91 -5.38 0.18
N ASN A 66 -18.00 -4.12 0.64
CA ASN A 66 -19.27 -3.39 0.82
C ASN A 66 -20.37 -4.19 1.56
N GLY A 67 -19.98 -4.97 2.57
CA GLY A 67 -20.92 -5.77 3.39
C GLY A 67 -21.39 -7.08 2.76
N ARG A 68 -20.94 -7.40 1.54
CA ARG A 68 -21.22 -8.67 0.86
C ARG A 68 -19.97 -9.54 0.85
N GLN A 69 -20.14 -10.85 1.00
CA GLN A 69 -19.07 -11.82 0.81
C GLN A 69 -18.92 -12.07 -0.69
N VAL A 70 -17.78 -11.70 -1.25
CA VAL A 70 -17.49 -11.87 -2.69
C VAL A 70 -16.67 -13.14 -2.92
N ILE A 71 -15.79 -13.46 -1.98
CA ILE A 71 -14.95 -14.65 -2.01
C ILE A 71 -15.23 -15.47 -0.75
N ALA A 72 -15.51 -16.76 -0.91
CA ALA A 72 -15.51 -17.70 0.19
C ALA A 72 -14.04 -18.03 0.54
N VAL A 73 -13.50 -17.31 1.52
CA VAL A 73 -12.16 -17.54 2.05
C VAL A 73 -12.30 -18.37 3.33
N GLU A 74 -11.57 -19.47 3.44
CA GLU A 74 -11.45 -20.23 4.68
C GLU A 74 -10.73 -19.37 5.73
N ARG A 75 -11.31 -19.23 6.92
CA ARG A 75 -10.72 -18.42 7.99
C ARG A 75 -9.53 -19.17 8.58
N VAL A 76 -8.33 -18.59 8.46
CA VAL A 76 -7.11 -19.01 9.17
C VAL A 76 -7.08 -18.38 10.56
#